data_AF-A0A395GQK2-F1
#
_entry.id   AF-A0A395GQK2-F1
#
_cell.length_a   1.000
_cell.length_b   1.000
_cell.length_c   1.000
_cell.angle_alpha   90.00
_cell.angle_beta   90.00
_cell.angle_gamma   90.00
#
_symmetry.space_group_name_H-M   'P 1'
#
loop_
_entity.id
_entity.type
_entity.pdbx_description
1 polymer ?
#
loop_
_entity_poly.entity_id
_entity_poly.type
_entity_poly.pdbx_seq_one_letter_code
_entity_poly.pdbx_strand_id
1 'polypeptide(L)'
;MSTYEVEHNTTDPSAPTTSNNNTTTTTTAAPHRRRRPDLSTFFSTLSEISPEDAHARTRPHAVPVPRDVSAAFYSLAEALDVMRRGSSDPIPPTGYGEGLGLGSGGGSGNEGEDLLAQMISSLLRTAEMPPREVEGVSEEFCDVLDRVPRSTLKPDQICPICNNPFLEDQYPLVVQLPCHPTHLFDLECVRPWLRLRGTCPLDRTDFAKQEREKAEARRKPVVDDDEEWDGMYG
;
A
#
# COMPACT_ATOMS: atom_id res chain seq x y z
N MET A 1 -25.76 -7.69 38.24
CA MET A 1 -24.64 -6.72 38.20
C MET A 1 -24.58 -6.18 36.79
N SER A 2 -24.54 -4.85 36.69
CA SER A 2 -24.95 -4.02 35.54
C SER A 2 -24.33 -4.38 34.19
N THR A 3 -25.18 -4.54 33.17
CA THR A 3 -24.83 -4.40 31.77
C THR A 3 -24.96 -2.92 31.41
N TYR A 4 -23.83 -2.25 31.17
CA TYR A 4 -23.84 -0.91 30.59
C TYR A 4 -24.15 -1.03 29.10
N GLU A 5 -25.37 -0.65 28.70
CA GLU A 5 -25.71 -0.43 27.30
C GLU A 5 -25.31 1.01 26.94
N VAL A 6 -24.39 1.16 25.99
CA VAL A 6 -24.05 2.46 25.40
C VAL A 6 -25.02 2.69 24.25
N GLU A 7 -25.96 3.59 24.45
CA GLU A 7 -26.97 3.98 23.46
C GLU A 7 -26.31 4.80 22.35
N HIS A 8 -26.18 4.23 21.15
CA HIS A 8 -25.81 5.00 19.96
C HIS A 8 -27.04 5.72 19.41
N ASN A 9 -27.12 7.03 19.65
CA ASN A 9 -28.16 7.89 19.09
C ASN A 9 -27.99 8.02 17.57
N THR A 10 -28.69 7.17 16.80
CA THR A 10 -28.82 7.34 15.36
C THR A 10 -30.06 8.20 15.08
N THR A 11 -29.83 9.47 14.76
CA THR A 11 -30.89 10.35 14.27
C THR A 11 -31.15 10.01 12.80
N ASP A 12 -32.28 9.38 12.51
CA ASP A 12 -32.79 9.13 11.16
C ASP A 12 -33.16 10.46 10.48
N PRO A 13 -32.57 10.81 9.32
CA PRO A 13 -32.86 12.05 8.60
C PRO A 13 -34.21 12.04 7.85
N SER A 14 -35.06 11.01 8.00
CA SER A 14 -36.27 10.84 7.19
C SER A 14 -37.59 11.08 7.94
N ALA A 15 -37.56 11.41 9.23
CA ALA A 15 -38.78 11.66 10.01
C ALA A 15 -39.20 13.15 9.98
N PRO A 16 -40.45 13.49 9.59
CA PRO A 16 -40.92 14.87 9.63
C PRO A 16 -41.19 15.29 11.08
N THR A 17 -40.24 15.99 11.69
CA THR A 17 -40.45 16.68 12.97
C THR A 17 -41.07 18.05 12.68
N THR A 18 -42.30 18.24 13.18
CA THR A 18 -43.00 19.52 13.22
C THR A 18 -42.11 20.61 13.79
N SER A 19 -41.76 21.59 12.97
CA SER A 19 -41.08 22.81 13.42
C SER A 19 -42.12 23.84 13.83
N ASN A 20 -42.09 24.23 15.11
CA ASN A 20 -42.54 25.55 15.50
C ASN A 20 -41.31 26.44 15.58
N ASN A 21 -41.03 27.18 14.51
CA ASN A 21 -41.12 28.64 14.49
C ASN A 21 -40.39 29.23 13.26
N ASN A 22 -41.20 29.91 12.43
CA ASN A 22 -40.93 31.13 11.65
C ASN A 22 -39.54 31.36 11.01
N THR A 23 -39.47 31.22 9.68
CA THR A 23 -39.31 32.34 8.72
C THR A 23 -39.12 31.78 7.31
N THR A 24 -40.01 32.22 6.43
CA THR A 24 -40.07 31.99 4.98
C THR A 24 -38.73 32.19 4.27
N THR A 25 -38.23 31.19 3.55
CA THR A 25 -37.63 31.34 2.20
C THR A 25 -37.53 29.95 1.55
N THR A 26 -38.35 29.72 0.54
CA THR A 26 -38.36 28.51 -0.29
C THR A 26 -37.14 28.51 -1.21
N THR A 27 -36.17 27.61 -0.99
CA THR A 27 -35.14 27.30 -1.99
C THR A 27 -34.96 25.79 -2.08
N THR A 28 -35.55 25.21 -3.13
CA THR A 28 -35.33 23.85 -3.60
C THR A 28 -33.86 23.69 -3.99
N ALA A 29 -33.04 23.01 -3.18
CA ALA A 29 -31.64 22.74 -3.50
C ALA A 29 -31.51 21.41 -4.26
N ALA A 30 -31.08 21.48 -5.52
CA ALA A 30 -30.70 20.34 -6.37
C ALA A 30 -29.43 19.64 -5.82
N PRO A 31 -29.18 18.34 -6.15
CA PRO A 31 -28.03 17.62 -5.63
C PRO A 31 -26.71 18.23 -6.14
N HIS A 32 -25.93 18.81 -5.24
CA HIS A 32 -24.58 19.30 -5.54
C HIS A 32 -23.71 18.13 -6.01
N ARG A 33 -23.28 18.18 -7.29
CA ARG A 33 -22.23 17.29 -7.83
C ARG A 33 -20.95 17.53 -7.03
N ARG A 34 -20.61 16.59 -6.15
CA ARG A 34 -19.38 16.69 -5.33
C ARG A 34 -18.19 16.47 -6.26
N ARG A 35 -17.39 17.52 -6.47
CA ARG A 35 -16.14 17.48 -7.24
C ARG A 35 -15.01 16.71 -6.53
N ARG A 36 -15.22 16.32 -5.26
CA ARG A 36 -14.26 15.58 -4.44
C ARG A 36 -14.80 14.17 -4.19
N PRO A 37 -14.10 13.11 -4.63
CA PRO A 37 -14.44 11.74 -4.29
C PRO A 37 -14.35 11.52 -2.78
N ASP A 38 -15.26 10.72 -2.23
CA ASP A 38 -15.14 10.22 -0.87
C ASP A 38 -14.24 8.99 -0.87
N LEU A 39 -13.18 9.00 -0.05
CA LEU A 39 -12.23 7.90 0.06
C LEU A 39 -12.54 6.99 1.26
N SER A 40 -13.68 7.19 1.95
CA SER A 40 -14.09 6.38 3.11
C SER A 40 -14.11 4.88 2.85
N THR A 41 -14.65 4.45 1.70
CA THR A 41 -14.65 3.05 1.26
C THR A 41 -13.22 2.53 1.05
N PHE A 42 -12.36 3.32 0.40
CA PHE A 42 -10.96 2.97 0.21
C PHE A 42 -10.25 2.75 1.55
N PHE A 43 -10.35 3.72 2.46
CA PHE A 43 -9.69 3.64 3.77
C PHE A 43 -10.23 2.49 4.63
N SER A 44 -11.52 2.17 4.55
CA SER A 44 -12.11 1.02 5.24
C SER A 44 -11.53 -0.30 4.72
N THR A 45 -11.47 -0.47 3.40
CA THR A 45 -10.84 -1.66 2.80
C THR A 45 -9.33 -1.74 3.07
N LEU A 46 -8.65 -0.59 3.15
CA LEU A 46 -7.22 -0.50 3.45
C LEU A 46 -6.91 -0.97 4.90
N SER A 47 -7.75 -0.59 5.86
CA SER A 47 -7.58 -1.03 7.25
C SER A 47 -7.75 -2.55 7.40
N GLU A 48 -8.64 -3.17 6.62
CA GLU A 48 -8.85 -4.61 6.66
C GLU A 48 -7.67 -5.40 6.04
N ILE A 49 -7.01 -4.85 5.03
CA ILE A 49 -5.87 -5.51 4.38
C ILE A 49 -4.54 -5.25 5.08
N SER A 50 -4.38 -4.12 5.79
CA SER A 50 -3.11 -3.69 6.40
C SER A 50 -2.53 -4.74 7.37
N PRO A 51 -1.21 -4.99 7.35
CA PRO A 51 -0.57 -5.98 8.22
C PRO A 51 -0.42 -5.53 9.68
N GLU A 52 -0.52 -4.23 9.99
CA GLU A 52 -0.29 -3.73 11.37
C GLU A 52 -1.43 -4.07 12.34
N ASP A 53 -2.67 -4.19 11.86
CA ASP A 53 -3.83 -4.57 12.67
C ASP A 53 -4.04 -6.10 12.67
N ALA A 54 -2.97 -6.84 12.97
CA ALA A 54 -3.02 -8.29 13.16
C ALA A 54 -4.05 -8.74 14.23
N HIS A 55 -4.51 -7.82 15.10
CA HIS A 55 -5.54 -8.05 16.12
C HIS A 55 -6.96 -8.20 15.56
N ALA A 56 -7.25 -7.73 14.35
CA ALA A 56 -8.56 -7.89 13.71
C ALA A 56 -8.66 -9.19 12.89
N ARG A 57 -7.52 -9.84 12.60
CA ARG A 57 -7.49 -11.09 11.83
C ARG A 57 -7.65 -12.28 12.76
N THR A 58 -8.59 -13.17 12.42
CA THR A 58 -8.80 -14.44 13.12
C THR A 58 -7.58 -15.38 13.05
N ARG A 59 -6.60 -15.09 12.18
CA ARG A 59 -5.38 -15.88 11.99
C ARG A 59 -4.13 -14.96 11.90
N PRO A 60 -3.10 -15.20 12.73
CA PRO A 60 -1.95 -14.29 12.90
C PRO A 60 -0.99 -14.18 11.70
N HIS A 61 -1.16 -14.99 10.66
CA HIS A 61 -0.31 -14.97 9.44
C HIS A 61 -1.14 -15.10 8.15
N ALA A 62 -2.43 -14.75 8.20
CA ALA A 62 -3.29 -14.84 7.02
C ALA A 62 -3.04 -13.65 6.08
N VAL A 63 -2.61 -13.93 4.86
CA VAL A 63 -2.52 -12.95 3.77
C VAL A 63 -3.93 -12.44 3.42
N PRO A 64 -4.12 -11.14 3.15
CA PRO A 64 -5.40 -10.61 2.70
C PRO A 64 -5.93 -11.36 1.48
N VAL A 65 -7.26 -11.50 1.39
CA VAL A 65 -7.88 -12.14 0.24
C VAL A 65 -7.57 -11.27 -0.99
N PRO A 66 -7.11 -11.86 -2.11
CA PRO A 66 -6.81 -11.11 -3.33
C PRO A 66 -7.95 -10.20 -3.82
N ARG A 67 -9.21 -10.60 -3.53
CA ARG A 67 -10.41 -9.83 -3.82
C ARG A 67 -10.45 -8.50 -3.07
N ASP A 68 -10.10 -8.50 -1.78
CA ASP A 68 -10.15 -7.31 -0.93
C ASP A 68 -9.06 -6.31 -1.35
N VAL A 69 -7.88 -6.85 -1.68
CA VAL A 69 -6.77 -6.07 -2.26
C VAL A 69 -7.19 -5.42 -3.58
N SER A 70 -7.81 -6.20 -4.49
CA SER A 70 -8.31 -5.65 -5.76
C SER A 70 -9.39 -4.58 -5.55
N ALA A 71 -10.28 -4.75 -4.56
CA ALA A 71 -11.33 -3.79 -4.24
C ALA A 71 -10.76 -2.44 -3.77
N ALA A 72 -9.70 -2.46 -2.96
CA ALA A 72 -8.99 -1.25 -2.56
C ALA A 72 -8.43 -0.51 -3.79
N PHE A 73 -7.75 -1.20 -4.70
CA PHE A 73 -7.21 -0.59 -5.93
C PHE A 73 -8.30 -0.06 -6.87
N TYR A 74 -9.42 -0.78 -7.04
CA TYR A 74 -10.55 -0.32 -7.85
C TYR A 74 -11.22 0.93 -7.26
N SER A 75 -11.42 0.97 -5.93
CA SER A 75 -12.02 2.13 -5.26
C SER A 75 -11.16 3.40 -5.40
N LEU A 76 -9.82 3.25 -5.36
CA LEU A 76 -8.91 4.36 -5.60
C LEU A 76 -8.91 4.79 -7.07
N ALA A 77 -8.91 3.85 -8.01
CA ALA A 77 -8.98 4.14 -9.45
C ALA A 77 -10.28 4.89 -9.82
N GLU A 78 -11.41 4.51 -9.23
CA GLU A 78 -12.70 5.19 -9.39
C GLU A 78 -12.65 6.62 -8.85
N ALA A 79 -12.05 6.83 -7.67
CA ALA A 79 -11.86 8.17 -7.11
C ALA A 79 -11.02 9.07 -8.04
N LEU A 80 -9.92 8.55 -8.60
CA LEU A 80 -9.11 9.29 -9.57
C LEU A 80 -9.87 9.59 -10.86
N ASP A 81 -10.72 8.68 -11.35
CA ASP A 81 -11.53 8.91 -12.56
C ASP A 81 -12.57 10.01 -12.35
N VAL A 82 -13.19 10.09 -11.16
CA VAL A 82 -14.10 11.18 -10.80
C VAL A 82 -13.38 12.53 -10.80
N MET A 83 -12.14 12.60 -10.30
CA MET A 83 -11.33 13.82 -10.36
C MET A 83 -10.95 14.20 -11.79
N ARG A 84 -10.58 13.22 -12.63
CA ARG A 84 -10.25 13.42 -14.05
C ARG A 84 -11.44 13.91 -14.87
N ARG A 85 -12.66 13.48 -14.56
CA ARG A 85 -13.88 13.98 -15.23
C ARG A 85 -14.21 15.40 -14.80
N GLY A 86 -14.02 15.73 -13.52
CA GLY A 86 -14.32 17.05 -12.97
C GLY A 86 -13.40 18.19 -13.43
N SER A 87 -12.21 17.88 -13.95
CA SER A 87 -11.30 18.85 -14.58
C SER A 87 -11.68 19.21 -16.03
N SER A 88 -12.42 18.31 -16.70
CA SER A 88 -12.80 18.45 -18.12
C SER A 88 -14.15 19.14 -18.38
N ASP A 89 -14.91 19.50 -17.34
CA ASP A 89 -16.21 20.17 -17.49
C ASP A 89 -16.04 21.62 -18.02
N PRO A 90 -16.60 21.97 -19.20
CA PRO A 90 -16.65 23.34 -19.67
C PRO A 90 -17.47 24.19 -18.69
N ILE A 91 -16.97 25.38 -18.33
CA ILE A 91 -17.78 26.41 -17.67
C ILE A 91 -19.04 26.60 -18.54
N PRO A 92 -20.27 26.41 -18.01
CA PRO A 92 -21.46 26.67 -18.81
C PRO A 92 -21.48 28.16 -19.17
N PRO A 93 -21.87 28.54 -20.41
CA PRO A 93 -22.04 29.94 -20.75
C PRO A 93 -23.33 30.42 -20.09
N THR A 94 -23.31 30.70 -18.79
CA THR A 94 -24.38 31.45 -18.15
C THR A 94 -24.17 32.91 -18.49
N GLY A 95 -24.75 33.32 -19.61
CA GLY A 95 -24.78 34.70 -20.03
C GLY A 95 -25.66 35.54 -19.11
N TYR A 96 -25.06 36.31 -18.22
CA TYR A 96 -25.41 37.69 -17.88
C TYR A 96 -24.44 38.22 -16.81
N GLY A 97 -23.89 39.42 -17.00
CA GLY A 97 -23.18 40.17 -15.95
C GLY A 97 -21.71 40.48 -16.28
N GLU A 98 -21.46 41.70 -16.72
CA GLU A 98 -20.17 42.32 -16.98
C GLU A 98 -19.26 42.33 -15.73
N GLY A 99 -17.97 42.01 -15.92
CA GLY A 99 -16.98 42.09 -14.84
C GLY A 99 -15.60 41.58 -15.27
N LEU A 100 -14.85 42.44 -15.97
CA LEU A 100 -13.40 42.44 -16.22
C LEU A 100 -12.64 41.12 -15.92
N GLY A 101 -12.61 40.21 -16.90
CA GLY A 101 -11.69 39.08 -16.90
C GLY A 101 -10.28 39.50 -17.34
N LEU A 102 -9.45 39.94 -16.39
CA LEU A 102 -8.00 39.79 -16.49
C LEU A 102 -7.60 38.49 -15.77
N GLY A 103 -6.98 37.58 -16.52
CA GLY A 103 -6.43 36.31 -16.05
C GLY A 103 -6.10 35.43 -17.26
N SER A 104 -5.06 35.76 -18.02
CA SER A 104 -3.73 35.17 -17.86
C SER A 104 -3.74 33.64 -17.77
N GLY A 105 -3.41 33.00 -18.89
CA GLY A 105 -2.33 32.02 -18.98
C GLY A 105 -2.56 30.60 -18.44
N GLY A 106 -2.13 29.63 -19.25
CA GLY A 106 -1.58 28.37 -18.72
C GLY A 106 -2.13 27.12 -19.36
N GLY A 107 -1.50 26.68 -20.45
CA GLY A 107 -1.68 25.33 -20.99
C GLY A 107 -1.07 24.27 -20.05
N SER A 108 -1.80 23.91 -18.99
CA SER A 108 -1.41 22.90 -18.00
C SER A 108 -2.56 21.96 -17.59
N GLY A 109 -3.71 22.01 -18.27
CA GLY A 109 -4.83 21.11 -17.98
C GLY A 109 -4.59 19.67 -18.44
N ASN A 110 -3.95 19.50 -19.60
CA ASN A 110 -3.77 18.18 -20.22
C ASN A 110 -2.74 17.30 -19.49
N GLU A 111 -1.65 17.89 -18.98
CA GLU A 111 -0.58 17.13 -18.30
C GLU A 111 -1.07 16.46 -17.00
N GLY A 112 -1.97 17.11 -16.26
CA GLY A 112 -2.58 16.54 -15.06
C GLY A 112 -3.58 15.43 -15.40
N GLU A 113 -4.33 15.58 -16.48
CA GLU A 113 -5.27 14.56 -16.96
C GLU A 113 -4.56 13.32 -17.51
N ASP A 114 -3.47 13.53 -18.26
CA ASP A 114 -2.60 12.47 -18.77
C ASP A 114 -1.92 11.70 -17.63
N LEU A 115 -1.44 12.42 -16.61
CA LEU A 115 -0.84 11.82 -15.42
C LEU A 115 -1.87 10.99 -14.62
N LEU A 116 -3.07 11.52 -14.41
CA LEU A 116 -4.16 10.78 -13.75
C LEU A 116 -4.57 9.56 -14.56
N ALA A 117 -4.65 9.65 -15.88
CA ALA A 117 -4.94 8.52 -16.76
C ALA A 117 -3.87 7.42 -16.67
N GLN A 118 -2.59 7.81 -16.60
CA GLN A 118 -1.48 6.87 -16.41
C GLN A 118 -1.55 6.19 -15.04
N MET A 119 -1.85 6.94 -13.98
CA MET A 119 -2.04 6.39 -12.63
C MET A 119 -3.21 5.41 -12.56
N ILE A 120 -4.37 5.77 -13.12
CA ILE A 120 -5.56 4.90 -13.19
C ILE A 120 -5.23 3.59 -13.91
N SER A 121 -4.53 3.67 -15.05
CA SER A 121 -4.13 2.49 -15.83
C SER A 121 -3.18 1.57 -15.05
N SER A 122 -2.30 2.15 -14.24
CA SER A 122 -1.42 1.40 -13.34
C SER A 122 -2.21 0.69 -12.24
N LEU A 123 -3.15 1.40 -11.58
CA LEU A 123 -3.98 0.83 -10.51
C LEU A 123 -4.88 -0.31 -11.02
N LEU A 124 -5.50 -0.16 -12.19
CA LEU A 124 -6.34 -1.20 -12.78
C LEU A 124 -5.55 -2.47 -13.10
N ARG A 125 -4.32 -2.33 -13.62
CA ARG A 125 -3.42 -3.47 -13.87
C ARG A 125 -3.06 -4.21 -12.58
N THR A 126 -2.79 -3.47 -11.51
CA THR A 126 -2.53 -4.04 -10.18
C THR A 126 -3.79 -4.69 -9.58
N ALA A 127 -4.98 -4.17 -9.88
CA ALA A 127 -6.24 -4.74 -9.42
C ALA A 127 -6.60 -6.07 -10.12
N GLU A 128 -6.22 -6.22 -11.39
CA GLU A 128 -6.39 -7.46 -12.17
C GLU A 128 -5.44 -8.58 -11.72
N MET A 129 -4.24 -8.21 -11.28
CA MET A 129 -3.24 -9.11 -10.70
C MET A 129 -2.82 -8.62 -9.32
N PRO A 130 -3.70 -8.70 -8.31
CA PRO A 130 -3.37 -8.27 -6.97
C PRO A 130 -2.19 -9.11 -6.45
N PRO A 131 -1.17 -8.48 -5.85
CA PRO A 131 -0.04 -9.21 -5.29
C PRO A 131 -0.57 -10.19 -4.24
N ARG A 132 -0.45 -11.48 -4.52
CA ARG A 132 -1.01 -12.56 -3.69
C ARG A 132 -0.15 -12.89 -2.48
N GLU A 133 1.09 -12.40 -2.46
CA GLU A 133 2.07 -12.57 -1.41
C GLU A 133 2.83 -11.25 -1.28
N VAL A 134 3.24 -10.90 -0.07
CA VAL A 134 4.19 -9.81 0.13
C VAL A 134 5.50 -10.26 -0.51
N GLU A 135 5.95 -9.59 -1.58
CA GLU A 135 7.22 -9.91 -2.26
C GLU A 135 8.43 -9.79 -1.34
N GLY A 136 8.25 -9.25 -0.13
CA GLY A 136 9.27 -9.16 0.88
C GLY A 136 9.67 -10.47 1.52
N VAL A 137 10.80 -10.43 2.22
CA VAL A 137 11.32 -11.60 2.92
C VAL A 137 10.65 -11.71 4.31
N SER A 138 10.61 -12.94 4.82
CA SER A 138 10.14 -13.28 6.16
C SER A 138 10.86 -12.49 7.25
N GLU A 139 10.20 -12.29 8.40
CA GLU A 139 10.81 -11.57 9.52
C GLU A 139 11.99 -12.36 10.09
N GLU A 140 11.86 -13.69 10.07
CA GLU A 140 12.87 -14.66 10.47
C GLU A 140 14.14 -14.53 9.63
N PHE A 141 14.03 -14.27 8.33
CA PHE A 141 15.21 -14.04 7.48
C PHE A 141 15.98 -12.79 7.92
N CYS A 142 15.26 -11.72 8.26
CA CYS A 142 15.90 -10.46 8.68
C CYS A 142 16.64 -10.65 10.02
N ASP A 143 16.11 -11.50 10.91
CA ASP A 143 16.70 -11.75 12.22
C ASP A 143 17.94 -12.65 12.15
N VAL A 144 18.06 -13.48 11.11
CA VAL A 144 19.19 -14.40 10.85
C VAL A 144 20.33 -13.74 10.07
N LEU A 145 20.17 -12.50 9.60
CA LEU A 145 21.22 -11.76 8.90
C LEU A 145 22.50 -11.63 9.75
N ASP A 146 23.65 -11.65 9.07
CA ASP A 146 24.94 -11.59 9.75
C ASP A 146 25.17 -10.23 10.41
N ARG A 147 25.55 -10.26 11.70
CA ARG A 147 25.71 -9.05 12.52
C ARG A 147 27.17 -8.67 12.57
N VAL A 148 27.46 -7.44 12.17
CA VAL A 148 28.83 -6.94 12.17
C VAL A 148 29.12 -6.29 13.53
N PRO A 149 30.13 -6.76 14.30
CA PRO A 149 30.46 -6.17 15.58
C PRO A 149 31.11 -4.80 15.40
N ARG A 150 30.86 -3.90 16.35
CA ARG A 150 31.39 -2.52 16.36
C ARG A 150 32.92 -2.44 16.22
N SER A 151 33.65 -3.45 16.67
CA SER A 151 35.12 -3.52 16.57
C SER A 151 35.65 -3.61 15.13
N THR A 152 34.85 -4.13 14.20
CA THR A 152 35.24 -4.31 12.80
C THR A 152 34.82 -3.11 11.94
N LEU A 153 33.93 -2.26 12.47
CA LEU A 153 33.39 -1.09 11.77
C LEU A 153 34.39 0.09 11.80
N LYS A 154 34.54 0.74 10.65
CA LYS A 154 35.34 1.97 10.52
C LYS A 154 34.43 3.18 10.78
N PRO A 155 34.98 4.31 11.30
CA PRO A 155 34.20 5.52 11.57
C PRO A 155 33.61 6.18 10.32
N ASP A 156 34.20 5.93 9.15
CA ASP A 156 33.77 6.55 7.89
C ASP A 156 32.61 5.79 7.22
N GLN A 157 32.15 4.69 7.80
CA GLN A 157 31.08 3.87 7.22
C GLN A 157 29.71 4.44 7.63
N ILE A 158 28.86 4.65 6.63
CA ILE A 158 27.53 5.26 6.76
C ILE A 158 26.46 4.31 6.24
N CYS A 159 25.27 4.37 6.83
CA CYS A 159 24.11 3.64 6.35
C CYS A 159 23.60 4.27 5.03
N PRO A 160 23.47 3.53 3.92
CA PRO A 160 23.00 4.07 2.64
C PRO A 160 21.52 4.50 2.62
N ILE A 161 20.75 4.10 3.64
CA ILE A 161 19.29 4.35 3.71
C ILE A 161 19.00 5.64 4.48
N CYS A 162 19.59 5.81 5.65
CA CYS A 162 19.38 6.97 6.50
C CYS A 162 20.54 7.99 6.47
N ASN A 163 21.65 7.65 5.82
CA ASN A 163 22.86 8.47 5.70
C ASN A 163 23.55 8.80 7.03
N ASN A 164 23.23 8.10 8.12
CA ASN A 164 23.89 8.26 9.40
C ASN A 164 25.15 7.37 9.53
N PRO A 165 26.22 7.84 10.18
CA PRO A 165 27.39 7.03 10.49
C PRO A 165 27.09 5.96 11.54
N PHE A 166 27.55 4.74 11.30
CA PHE A 166 27.27 3.61 12.20
C PHE A 166 27.86 3.79 13.61
N LEU A 167 28.91 4.59 13.79
CA LEU A 167 29.54 4.75 15.11
C LEU A 167 28.93 5.87 15.97
N GLU A 168 27.96 6.63 15.44
CA GLU A 168 27.27 7.70 16.18
C GLU A 168 26.31 7.13 17.23
N ASP A 169 25.71 5.97 16.97
CA ASP A 169 24.87 5.28 17.96
C ASP A 169 25.73 4.57 19.03
N GLN A 170 25.23 4.54 20.26
CA GLN A 170 25.80 3.81 21.39
C GLN A 170 25.73 2.28 21.19
N TYR A 171 24.68 1.80 20.50
CA TYR A 171 24.46 0.38 20.23
C TYR A 171 24.13 0.14 18.75
N PRO A 172 25.10 0.30 17.83
CA PRO A 172 24.83 0.19 16.41
C PRO A 172 24.51 -1.24 16.00
N LEU A 173 23.31 -1.43 15.45
CA LEU A 173 22.82 -2.71 14.94
C LEU A 173 23.06 -2.80 13.44
N VAL A 174 24.32 -3.03 13.06
CA VAL A 174 24.71 -3.16 11.67
C VAL A 174 24.61 -4.61 11.21
N VAL A 175 23.93 -4.82 10.09
CA VAL A 175 23.82 -6.11 9.42
C VAL A 175 24.48 -6.07 8.04
N GLN A 176 25.03 -7.21 7.65
CA GLN A 176 25.58 -7.44 6.32
C GLN A 176 24.59 -8.28 5.51
N LEU A 177 24.22 -7.80 4.32
CA LEU A 177 23.39 -8.57 3.40
C LEU A 177 24.23 -9.64 2.69
N PRO A 178 23.66 -10.83 2.39
CA PRO A 178 24.40 -11.94 1.79
C PRO A 178 24.74 -11.74 0.30
N CYS A 179 24.31 -10.63 -0.31
CA CYS A 179 24.62 -10.33 -1.71
C CYS A 179 26.07 -9.86 -1.92
N HIS A 180 26.60 -9.01 -1.04
CA HIS A 180 27.98 -8.53 -1.15
C HIS A 180 28.54 -8.11 0.23
N PRO A 181 29.83 -8.36 0.52
CA PRO A 181 30.43 -8.02 1.81
C PRO A 181 30.45 -6.52 2.13
N THR A 182 30.27 -5.65 1.13
CA THR A 182 30.21 -4.18 1.35
C THR A 182 28.80 -3.66 1.58
N HIS A 183 27.77 -4.52 1.52
CA HIS A 183 26.38 -4.12 1.69
C HIS A 183 26.00 -4.18 3.17
N LEU A 184 26.37 -3.09 3.85
CA LEU A 184 26.16 -2.86 5.27
C LEU A 184 25.02 -1.87 5.47
N PHE A 185 24.12 -2.19 6.40
CA PHE A 185 22.98 -1.33 6.74
C PHE A 185 22.66 -1.45 8.22
N ASP A 186 21.99 -0.44 8.75
CA ASP A 186 21.33 -0.58 10.05
C ASP A 186 20.12 -1.51 9.91
N LEU A 187 19.96 -2.42 10.88
CA LEU A 187 18.87 -3.38 10.93
C LEU A 187 17.50 -2.68 10.87
N GLU A 188 17.35 -1.57 11.57
CA GLU A 188 16.11 -0.80 11.61
C GLU A 188 15.78 -0.15 10.27
N CYS A 189 16.79 0.23 9.50
CA CYS A 189 16.60 0.84 8.19
C CYS A 189 16.30 -0.20 7.11
N VAL A 190 17.00 -1.35 7.15
CA VAL A 190 16.90 -2.37 6.10
C VAL A 190 15.72 -3.32 6.30
N ARG A 191 15.27 -3.54 7.54
CA ARG A 191 14.16 -4.46 7.85
C ARG A 191 12.84 -4.05 7.20
N PRO A 192 12.37 -2.79 7.28
CA PRO A 192 11.16 -2.37 6.55
C PRO A 192 11.30 -2.52 5.04
N TRP A 193 12.49 -2.26 4.49
CA TRP A 193 12.76 -2.37 3.06
C TRP A 193 12.67 -3.82 2.57
N LEU A 194 13.35 -4.75 3.26
CA LEU A 194 13.33 -6.17 2.92
C LEU A 194 11.94 -6.79 3.09
N ARG A 195 11.18 -6.36 4.11
CA ARG A 195 9.80 -6.82 4.31
C ARG A 195 8.82 -6.34 3.25
N LEU A 196 9.09 -5.24 2.58
CA LEU A 196 8.21 -4.69 1.53
C LEU A 196 8.61 -5.15 0.13
N ARG A 197 9.92 -5.17 -0.17
CA ARG A 197 10.43 -5.42 -1.53
C ARG A 197 11.25 -6.68 -1.67
N GLY A 198 11.80 -7.21 -0.58
CA GLY A 198 12.65 -8.41 -0.61
C GLY A 198 13.97 -8.24 -1.36
N THR A 199 14.32 -7.02 -1.77
CA THR A 199 15.50 -6.72 -2.59
C THR A 199 16.53 -5.88 -1.85
N CYS A 200 17.81 -6.05 -2.16
CA CYS A 200 18.87 -5.18 -1.66
C CYS A 200 18.70 -3.73 -2.21
N PRO A 201 18.81 -2.68 -1.37
CA PRO A 201 18.76 -1.30 -1.81
C PRO A 201 19.87 -0.88 -2.81
N LEU A 202 21.02 -1.55 -2.77
CA LEU A 202 22.20 -1.19 -3.57
C LEU A 202 22.27 -1.95 -4.90
N ASP A 203 22.16 -3.28 -4.87
CA ASP A 203 22.33 -4.13 -6.06
C ASP A 203 21.05 -4.76 -6.60
N ARG A 204 19.90 -4.54 -5.92
CA ARG A 204 18.58 -5.10 -6.28
C ARG A 204 18.53 -6.63 -6.31
N THR A 205 19.47 -7.31 -5.67
CA THR A 205 19.41 -8.77 -5.49
C THR A 205 18.14 -9.13 -4.73
N ASP A 206 17.34 -10.02 -5.30
CA ASP A 206 16.06 -10.47 -4.75
C ASP A 206 16.28 -11.67 -3.83
N PHE A 207 16.18 -11.44 -2.52
CA PHE A 207 16.29 -12.46 -1.48
C PHE A 207 14.98 -13.23 -1.29
N ALA A 208 13.83 -12.62 -1.56
CA ALA A 208 12.54 -13.29 -1.45
C ALA A 208 12.38 -14.38 -2.50
N LYS A 209 12.87 -14.14 -3.72
CA LYS A 209 12.96 -15.17 -4.76
C LYS A 209 13.86 -16.33 -4.33
N GLN A 210 15.02 -16.05 -3.73
CA GLN A 210 15.94 -17.09 -3.25
C GLN A 210 15.34 -17.94 -2.12
N GLU A 211 14.65 -17.32 -1.16
CA GLU A 211 13.93 -18.03 -0.10
C GLU A 211 12.84 -18.95 -0.68
N ARG A 212 12.04 -18.46 -1.64
CA ARG A 212 10.99 -19.25 -2.30
C ARG A 212 11.57 -20.44 -3.08
N GLU A 213 12.62 -20.23 -3.86
CA GLU A 213 13.29 -21.29 -4.61
C GLU A 213 13.89 -22.34 -3.67
N LYS A 214 14.51 -21.92 -2.56
CA LYS A 214 15.06 -22.83 -1.53
C LYS A 214 13.96 -23.62 -0.82
N ALA A 215 12.83 -22.99 -0.52
CA ALA A 215 11.66 -23.66 0.07
C ALA A 215 11.05 -24.68 -0.91
N GLU A 216 10.95 -24.35 -2.20
CA GLU A 216 10.46 -25.25 -3.24
C GLU A 216 11.41 -26.43 -3.47
N ALA A 217 12.73 -26.19 -3.50
CA ALA A 217 13.73 -27.24 -3.60
C ALA A 217 13.69 -28.21 -2.40
N ARG A 218 13.43 -27.72 -1.19
CA ARG A 218 13.22 -28.57 0.00
C ARG A 218 11.94 -29.39 -0.08
N ARG A 219 10.92 -28.90 -0.79
CA ARG A 219 9.61 -29.56 -0.92
C ARG A 219 9.61 -30.63 -2.00
N LYS A 220 10.46 -30.53 -3.02
CA LYS A 220 10.56 -31.54 -4.07
C LYS A 220 11.29 -32.77 -3.49
N PRO A 221 10.60 -33.91 -3.27
CA PRO A 221 11.30 -35.11 -2.85
C PRO A 221 12.29 -35.48 -3.95
N VAL A 222 13.48 -35.93 -3.56
CA VAL A 222 14.43 -36.59 -4.45
C VAL A 222 13.67 -37.77 -5.04
N VAL A 223 13.26 -37.68 -6.29
CA VAL A 223 12.88 -38.87 -7.05
C VAL A 223 14.21 -39.56 -7.26
N ASP A 224 14.49 -40.56 -6.42
CA ASP A 224 15.47 -41.60 -6.72
C ASP A 224 14.99 -42.19 -8.06
N ASP A 225 15.63 -41.77 -9.15
CA ASP A 225 15.45 -42.37 -10.48
C ASP A 225 16.34 -43.62 -10.61
N ASP A 226 16.59 -44.28 -9.46
CA ASP A 226 17.47 -45.42 -9.26
C ASP A 226 16.69 -46.73 -9.04
N GLU A 227 15.37 -46.74 -9.25
CA GLU A 227 14.63 -47.99 -9.47
C GLU A 227 14.75 -48.40 -10.94
N GLU A 228 16.02 -48.65 -11.29
CA GLU A 228 16.44 -49.68 -12.22
C GLU A 228 15.50 -50.88 -12.05
N TRP A 229 14.56 -50.99 -13.00
CA TRP A 229 13.61 -52.07 -13.17
C TRP A 229 14.38 -53.37 -13.45
N ASP A 230 15.03 -53.94 -12.43
CA ASP A 230 15.73 -55.21 -12.57
C ASP A 230 14.71 -56.37 -12.48
N GLY A 231 14.16 -56.71 -13.64
CA GLY A 231 14.14 -58.10 -14.09
C GLY A 231 13.24 -59.09 -13.33
N MET A 232 11.94 -58.81 -13.16
CA MET A 232 10.98 -59.81 -12.64
C MET A 232 9.87 -60.24 -13.61
N TYR A 233 10.05 -60.08 -14.92
CA TYR A 233 9.23 -60.78 -15.93
C TYR A 233 10.02 -61.05 -17.21
N GLY A 234 10.31 -62.33 -17.48
CA GLY A 234 10.90 -62.83 -18.72
C GLY A 234 11.55 -64.20 -18.56
#